data_AF-A0A1A6AKT9-F1
#
_entry.id   AF-A0A1A6AKT9-F1
#
_cell.length_a   1.000
_cell.length_b   1.000
_cell.length_c   1.000
_cell.angle_alpha   90.00
_cell.angle_beta   90.00
_cell.angle_gamma   90.00
#
_symmetry.space_group_name_H-M   'P 1'
#
loop_
_entity.id
_entity.type
_entity.pdbx_description
1 polymer ?
#
loop_
_entity_poly.entity_id
_entity_poly.type
_entity_poly.pdbx_seq_one_letter_code
_entity_poly.pdbx_strand_id
1 'polypeptide(L)'
;MCLALEYTEQITNILRDASNEKKRLYNLVHKCDLKTCDLLHEIELTDIKGMYHAWLIIKEIKQVRKIRRKAKDDLEIISQIDSFTRSQKKKFEHMAGSINNKIKKLEKRQYHVRVQEKIQDYV
;
A
#
# COMPACT_ATOMS: atom_id res chain seq x y z
N MET A 1 3.16 6.44 23.45
CA MET A 1 4.22 6.74 22.47
C MET A 1 4.15 8.23 22.14
N CYS A 2 5.15 8.85 21.51
CA CYS A 2 4.98 10.22 21.03
C CYS A 2 3.94 10.22 19.89
N LEU A 3 2.96 11.12 19.92
CA LEU A 3 1.89 11.20 18.90
C LEU A 3 2.46 11.30 17.47
N ALA A 4 3.58 12.02 17.30
CA ALA A 4 4.26 12.13 16.01
C ALA A 4 4.80 10.79 15.50
N LEU A 5 5.29 9.92 16.40
CA LEU A 5 5.77 8.58 16.06
C LEU A 5 4.60 7.71 15.58
N GLU A 6 3.46 7.76 16.26
CA GLU A 6 2.25 6.99 15.90
C GLU A 6 1.77 7.36 14.49
N TYR A 7 1.69 8.65 14.16
CA TYR A 7 1.34 9.08 12.81
C TYR A 7 2.38 8.69 11.76
N THR A 8 3.67 8.72 12.09
CA THR A 8 4.69 8.29 11.13
C THR A 8 4.58 6.80 10.81
N GLU A 9 4.25 5.97 11.80
CA GLU A 9 4.05 4.54 11.61
C GLU A 9 2.80 4.26 10.76
N GLN A 10 1.69 4.92 11.05
CA GLN A 10 0.45 4.80 10.25
C GLN A 10 0.69 5.14 8.78
N ILE A 11 1.36 6.26 8.50
CA ILE A 11 1.68 6.64 7.11
C ILE A 11 2.57 5.57 6.48
N THR A 12 3.60 5.09 7.17
CA THR A 12 4.50 4.05 6.65
C THR A 12 3.73 2.77 6.28
N ASN A 13 2.79 2.37 7.12
CA ASN A 13 1.92 1.22 6.86
C ASN A 13 1.06 1.43 5.63
N ILE A 14 0.40 2.59 5.49
CA ILE A 14 -0.40 2.94 4.31
C ILE A 14 0.45 2.89 3.02
N LEU A 15 1.67 3.45 3.04
CA LEU A 15 2.58 3.42 1.89
C LEU A 15 2.94 1.98 1.49
N ARG A 16 3.17 1.12 2.48
CA ARG A 16 3.50 -0.30 2.26
C ARG A 16 2.31 -1.08 1.73
N ASP A 17 1.14 -0.87 2.32
CA ASP A 17 -0.08 -1.61 1.99
C ASP A 17 -0.55 -1.28 0.57
N ALA A 18 -0.46 -0.01 0.14
CA ALA A 18 -0.74 0.38 -1.24
C ALA A 18 0.15 -0.35 -2.26
N SER A 19 1.45 -0.48 -1.97
CA SER A 19 2.40 -1.19 -2.83
C SER A 19 2.12 -2.70 -2.88
N ASN A 20 1.82 -3.30 -1.72
CA ASN A 20 1.46 -4.70 -1.63
C ASN A 20 0.16 -5.01 -2.39
N GLU A 21 -0.83 -4.14 -2.26
CA GLU A 21 -2.13 -4.30 -2.91
C GLU A 21 -2.01 -4.19 -4.43
N LYS A 22 -1.20 -3.24 -4.93
CA LYS A 22 -0.84 -3.18 -6.35
C LYS A 22 -0.23 -4.50 -6.84
N LYS A 23 0.71 -5.08 -6.10
CA LYS A 23 1.33 -6.37 -6.44
C LYS A 23 0.30 -7.51 -6.43
N ARG A 24 -0.61 -7.52 -5.45
CA ARG A 24 -1.70 -8.49 -5.35
C ARG A 24 -2.62 -8.42 -6.57
N LEU A 25 -3.05 -7.22 -6.95
CA LEU A 25 -3.93 -7.00 -8.10
C LEU A 25 -3.25 -7.38 -9.42
N TYR A 26 -1.97 -7.04 -9.59
CA TYR A 26 -1.20 -7.47 -10.76
C TYR A 26 -1.15 -9.00 -10.88
N ASN A 27 -0.85 -9.69 -9.77
CA ASN A 27 -0.84 -11.15 -9.73
C ASN A 27 -2.23 -11.74 -10.00
N LEU A 28 -3.29 -11.08 -9.54
CA LEU A 28 -4.67 -11.53 -9.80
C LEU A 28 -5.01 -11.41 -11.29
N VAL A 29 -4.66 -10.31 -11.94
CA VAL A 29 -4.81 -10.15 -13.40
C VAL A 29 -4.08 -11.27 -14.13
N HIS A 30 -2.81 -11.51 -13.79
CA HIS A 30 -2.01 -12.58 -14.40
C HIS A 30 -2.62 -13.98 -14.20
N LYS A 31 -3.10 -14.29 -12.98
CA LYS A 31 -3.80 -15.56 -12.72
C LYS A 31 -5.08 -15.71 -13.54
N CYS A 32 -5.84 -14.62 -13.71
CA CYS A 32 -7.02 -14.65 -14.57
C CYS A 32 -6.67 -14.84 -16.04
N ASP A 33 -5.55 -14.29 -16.52
CA ASP A 33 -5.07 -14.51 -17.88
C ASP A 33 -4.70 -15.97 -18.10
N LEU A 34 -3.89 -16.56 -17.21
CA LEU A 34 -3.54 -17.99 -17.24
C LEU A 34 -4.79 -18.87 -17.25
N LYS A 35 -5.72 -18.63 -16.31
CA LYS A 35 -6.96 -19.40 -16.23
C LYS A 35 -7.83 -19.24 -17.48
N THR A 36 -7.80 -18.07 -18.13
CA THR A 36 -8.51 -17.88 -19.40
C THR A 36 -7.87 -18.72 -20.50
N CYS A 37 -6.53 -18.78 -20.57
CA CYS A 37 -5.82 -19.66 -21.51
C CYS A 37 -6.15 -21.12 -21.25
N ASP A 38 -6.15 -21.58 -20.00
CA ASP A 38 -6.47 -22.96 -19.65
C ASP A 38 -7.88 -23.36 -20.12
N LEU A 39 -8.87 -22.50 -19.88
CA LEU A 39 -10.26 -22.73 -20.32
C LEU A 39 -10.41 -22.71 -21.84
N LEU A 40 -9.61 -21.90 -22.55
CA LEU A 40 -9.59 -21.90 -24.01
C LEU A 40 -8.92 -23.15 -24.56
N HIS A 41 -7.80 -23.58 -23.97
CA HIS A 41 -7.15 -24.84 -24.33
C HIS A 41 -8.09 -26.03 -24.11
N GLU A 42 -8.90 -26.03 -23.04
CA GLU A 42 -9.93 -27.07 -22.83
C GLU A 42 -10.98 -27.08 -23.95
N ILE A 43 -11.35 -25.92 -24.50
CA ILE A 43 -12.25 -25.85 -25.66
C ILE A 43 -11.56 -26.36 -26.94
N GLU A 44 -10.27 -26.07 -27.11
CA GLU A 44 -9.51 -26.36 -28.33
C GLU A 44 -9.04 -27.82 -28.43
N LEU A 45 -8.63 -28.41 -27.31
CA LEU A 45 -7.93 -29.71 -27.27
C LEU A 45 -8.81 -30.88 -26.85
N THR A 46 -10.00 -30.60 -26.31
CA THR A 46 -10.92 -31.65 -25.83
C THR A 46 -12.19 -31.67 -26.64
N ASP A 47 -12.61 -32.86 -27.07
CA ASP A 47 -13.95 -33.06 -27.61
C ASP A 47 -14.97 -32.69 -26.54
N ILE A 48 -15.74 -31.63 -26.81
CA ILE A 48 -16.74 -31.11 -25.88
C ILE A 48 -17.79 -32.22 -25.68
N LYS A 49 -17.77 -32.84 -24.49
CA LYS A 49 -18.60 -34.00 -24.10
C LYS A 49 -20.12 -33.72 -24.04
N GLY A 50 -20.56 -32.56 -24.52
CA GLY A 50 -21.96 -32.14 -24.59
C GLY A 50 -22.19 -30.65 -24.37
N MET A 51 -23.38 -30.18 -24.74
CA MET A 51 -23.78 -28.76 -24.66
C MET A 51 -23.72 -28.18 -23.23
N TYR A 52 -23.99 -29.00 -22.21
CA TYR A 52 -23.88 -28.60 -20.80
C TYR A 52 -22.43 -28.27 -20.40
N HIS A 53 -21.46 -29.11 -20.80
CA HIS A 53 -20.04 -28.86 -20.56
C HIS A 53 -19.57 -27.57 -21.25
N ALA A 54 -19.98 -27.36 -22.51
CA ALA A 54 -19.68 -26.12 -23.23
C ALA A 54 -20.20 -24.89 -22.48
N TRP A 55 -21.43 -24.97 -21.97
CA TRP A 55 -22.04 -23.88 -21.21
C TRP A 55 -21.30 -23.58 -19.91
N LEU A 56 -20.84 -24.60 -19.18
CA LEU A 56 -20.06 -24.43 -17.96
C LEU A 56 -18.75 -23.67 -18.24
N ILE A 57 -18.01 -24.08 -19.27
CA ILE A 57 -16.75 -23.42 -19.64
C ILE A 57 -17.00 -21.95 -20.04
N ILE A 58 -18.01 -21.69 -20.87
CA ILE A 58 -18.37 -20.31 -21.27
C ILE A 58 -18.76 -19.46 -20.05
N LYS A 59 -19.53 -20.03 -19.10
CA LYS A 59 -19.90 -19.34 -17.86
C LYS A 59 -18.67 -18.99 -17.04
N GLU A 60 -17.72 -19.92 -16.94
CA GLU A 60 -16.48 -19.72 -16.20
C GLU A 60 -15.59 -18.65 -16.86
N ILE A 61 -15.40 -18.69 -18.18
CA ILE A 61 -14.68 -17.64 -18.92
C ILE A 61 -15.30 -16.27 -18.65
N LYS A 62 -16.63 -16.15 -18.68
CA LYS A 62 -17.33 -14.89 -18.37
C LYS A 62 -17.03 -14.41 -16.96
N GLN A 63 -17.01 -15.32 -15.97
CA GLN A 63 -16.70 -14.98 -14.59
C GLN A 63 -15.23 -14.54 -14.43
N VAL A 64 -14.29 -15.29 -14.98
CA VAL A 64 -12.85 -14.97 -14.96
C VAL A 64 -12.58 -13.60 -15.59
N ARG A 65 -13.20 -13.31 -16.74
CA ARG A 65 -13.08 -12.00 -17.41
C ARG A 65 -13.70 -10.84 -16.61
N LYS A 66 -14.76 -11.08 -15.82
CA LYS A 66 -15.32 -10.06 -14.92
C LYS A 66 -14.36 -9.76 -13.77
N ILE A 67 -13.82 -10.80 -13.14
CA ILE A 67 -12.84 -10.67 -12.05
C ILE A 67 -11.60 -9.93 -12.54
N ARG A 68 -11.06 -10.33 -13.70
CA ARG A 68 -9.91 -9.68 -14.33
C ARG A 68 -10.14 -8.20 -14.57
N ARG A 69 -11.31 -7.82 -15.11
CA ARG A 69 -11.65 -6.41 -15.38
C ARG A 69 -11.66 -5.60 -14.10
N LYS A 70 -12.40 -6.05 -13.09
CA LYS A 70 -12.40 -5.39 -11.78
C LYS A 70 -10.99 -5.24 -11.21
N ALA A 71 -10.19 -6.30 -11.25
CA ALA A 71 -8.80 -6.25 -10.76
C ALA A 71 -7.92 -5.28 -11.56
N LYS A 72 -8.14 -5.14 -12.86
CA LYS A 72 -7.43 -4.19 -13.72
C LYS A 72 -7.86 -2.75 -13.44
N ASP A 73 -9.16 -2.52 -13.27
CA ASP A 73 -9.72 -1.20 -12.93
C ASP A 73 -9.17 -0.74 -11.57
N ASP A 74 -9.21 -1.61 -10.56
CA ASP A 74 -8.62 -1.36 -9.24
C ASP A 74 -7.09 -1.12 -9.32
N LEU A 75 -6.40 -1.88 -10.19
CA LEU A 75 -4.95 -1.73 -10.40
C LEU A 75 -4.59 -0.36 -11.00
N GLU A 76 -5.40 0.14 -11.93
CA GLU A 76 -5.19 1.44 -12.55
C GLU A 76 -5.32 2.57 -11.52
N ILE A 77 -6.35 2.52 -10.69
CA ILE A 77 -6.59 3.49 -9.62
C ILE A 77 -5.45 3.44 -8.59
N ILE A 78 -5.09 2.26 -8.09
CA ILE A 78 -4.05 2.14 -7.05
C ILE A 78 -2.65 2.47 -7.58
N SER A 79 -2.42 2.33 -8.89
CA SER A 79 -1.14 2.69 -9.50
C SER A 79 -0.86 4.19 -9.41
N GLN A 80 -1.90 5.03 -9.39
CA GLN A 80 -1.75 6.48 -9.16
C GLN A 80 -1.28 6.76 -7.73
N ILE A 81 -1.88 6.06 -6.75
CA ILE A 81 -1.48 6.15 -5.34
C ILE A 81 -0.03 5.65 -5.18
N ASP A 82 0.31 4.46 -5.68
CA ASP A 82 1.67 3.90 -5.59
C ASP A 82 2.73 4.79 -6.27
N SER A 83 2.38 5.47 -7.37
CA SER A 83 3.28 6.43 -8.02
C SER A 83 3.57 7.63 -7.10
N PHE A 84 2.50 8.19 -6.50
CA PHE A 84 2.63 9.28 -5.54
C PHE A 84 3.45 8.84 -4.31
N THR A 85 3.13 7.68 -3.71
CA THR A 85 3.83 7.18 -2.53
C THR A 85 5.32 6.97 -2.79
N ARG A 86 5.70 6.40 -3.94
CA ARG A 86 7.10 6.23 -4.33
C ARG A 86 7.84 7.56 -4.45
N SER A 87 7.20 8.58 -5.00
CA SER A 87 7.80 9.92 -5.13
C SER A 87 8.06 10.57 -3.77
N GLN A 88 7.18 10.35 -2.79
CA GLN A 88 7.27 10.96 -1.47
C GLN A 88 8.04 10.10 -0.45
N LYS A 89 8.26 8.82 -0.73
CA LYS A 89 8.87 7.85 0.20
C LYS A 89 10.17 8.36 0.82
N LYS A 90 11.14 8.77 -0.01
CA LYS A 90 12.44 9.28 0.48
C LYS A 90 12.28 10.53 1.35
N LYS A 91 11.42 11.47 0.93
CA LYS A 91 11.15 12.71 1.69
C LYS A 91 10.53 12.39 3.05
N PHE A 92 9.61 11.44 3.07
CA PHE A 92 8.95 10.97 4.28
C PHE A 92 9.92 10.24 5.22
N GLU A 93 10.80 9.38 4.70
CA GLU A 93 11.85 8.70 5.47
C GLU A 93 12.79 9.72 6.15
N HIS A 94 13.21 10.76 5.41
CA HIS A 94 14.01 11.85 5.99
C HIS A 94 13.26 12.61 7.10
N MET A 95 11.99 12.93 6.88
CA MET A 95 11.15 13.60 7.88
C MET A 95 10.99 12.75 9.14
N ALA A 96 10.68 11.45 8.98
CA ALA A 96 10.54 10.51 10.09
C ALA A 96 11.84 10.37 10.89
N GLY A 97 12.99 10.32 10.20
CA GLY A 97 14.30 10.33 10.85
C GLY A 97 14.57 11.60 11.66
N SER A 98 14.20 12.77 11.13
CA SER A 98 14.31 14.06 11.83
C SER A 98 13.45 14.11 13.09
N ILE A 99 12.20 13.61 13.02
CA ILE A 99 11.30 13.49 14.16
C ILE A 99 11.94 12.62 15.24
N ASN A 100 12.42 11.43 14.88
CA ASN A 100 13.08 10.52 15.82
C ASN A 100 14.31 11.15 16.49
N ASN A 101 15.12 11.89 15.73
CA ASN A 101 16.27 12.59 16.28
C ASN A 101 15.88 13.71 17.27
N LYS A 102 14.80 14.45 16.99
CA LYS A 102 14.27 15.46 17.91
C LYS A 102 13.75 14.82 19.20
N ILE A 103 13.01 13.70 19.09
CA ILE A 103 12.51 12.96 20.25
C ILE A 103 13.68 12.52 21.14
N LYS A 104 14.72 11.89 20.57
CA LYS A 104 15.92 11.49 21.31
C LYS A 104 16.64 12.65 22.00
N LYS A 105 16.65 13.84 21.39
CA LYS A 105 17.22 15.05 22.00
C LYS A 105 16.37 15.55 23.17
N LEU A 106 15.05 15.53 23.02
CA LEU A 106 14.11 15.94 24.06
C LEU A 106 14.15 15.00 25.27
N GLU A 107 14.28 13.69 25.04
CA GLU A 107 14.46 12.68 26.09
C GLU A 107 15.73 12.90 26.92
N LYS A 108 16.80 13.39 26.28
CA LYS A 108 18.09 13.68 26.93
C LYS A 108 18.18 15.09 27.51
N ARG A 109 17.11 15.90 27.44
CA ARG A 109 17.18 17.30 27.87
C ARG A 109 17.46 17.39 29.37
N GLN A 110 18.41 18.24 29.75
CA GLN A 110 18.64 18.61 31.14
C GLN A 110 18.23 20.07 31.34
N TYR A 111 17.44 20.33 32.38
CA TYR A 111 17.01 21.67 32.71
C TYR A 111 18.12 22.39 33.48
N HIS A 112 18.48 23.59 33.02
CA HIS A 112 19.36 24.49 33.75
C HIS A 112 18.49 25.57 34.40
N VAL A 113 18.65 25.73 35.72
CA VAL A 113 17.86 26.70 36.49
C VAL A 113 18.24 28.10 36.04
N ARG A 114 17.24 28.92 35.74
CA ARG A 114 17.43 30.34 35.43
C ARG A 114 17.75 31.07 36.74
N VAL A 115 18.93 31.67 36.83
CA VAL A 115 19.31 32.51 37.99
C VAL A 115 18.52 33.81 37.89
N GLN A 116 17.70 34.10 38.90
CA GLN A 116 17.01 35.37 39.02
C GLN A 116 18.00 36.38 39.61
N GLU A 117 18.40 37.38 38.82
CA GLU A 117 19.15 38.51 39.37
C GLU A 117 18.23 39.25 40.34
N LYS A 118 18.71 39.48 41.56
CA LYS A 118 17.98 40.31 42.53
C LYS A 118 17.87 41.70 41.92
N ILE A 119 16.64 42.14 41.65
CA ILE A 119 16.36 43.55 41.38
C ILE A 119 16.86 44.28 42.61
N GLN A 120 17.88 45.11 42.44
CA GLN A 120 18.47 45.87 43.53
C GLN A 120 17.40 46.84 44.01
N ASP A 121 16.87 46.61 45.22
CA ASP A 121 15.93 47.52 45.86
C ASP A 121 16.64 48.89 45.97
N TYR A 122 16.21 49.84 45.15
CA TYR A 122 16.66 51.23 45.25
C TYR A 122 16.12 51.79 46.57
N VAL A 123 17.03 51.95 47.53
CA VAL A 123 16.84 52.70 48.79
C VAL A 123 16.66 54.19 48.48
#